data_AF-A0A367M0X5-F1
#
_entry.id   AF-A0A367M0X5-F1
#
_cell.length_a   1.000
_cell.length_b   1.000
_cell.length_c   1.000
_cell.angle_alpha   90.00
_cell.angle_beta   90.00
_cell.angle_gamma   90.00
#
_symmetry.space_group_name_H-M   'P 1'
#
loop_
_entity.id
_entity.type
_entity.pdbx_description
1 polymer ?
#
loop_
_entity_poly.entity_id
_entity_poly.type
_entity_poly.pdbx_seq_one_letter_code
_entity_poly.pdbx_strand_id
1 'polypeptide(L)'
;RLKDKLGNWSNASSEIEYRGALAWMVGEEGRGVPTIIEMVAMTRFDCMIGSSALMRQALTQAAHHCAYRKVGGRVLAEQPLMQNVLADLALESEAALALTLRMGHALDRAHDEQEEKFARLVTAVGKYWICKRAPAMINEASECMGGAGYVEETILPRLYREAPVNSIWEGSGNVQCLDVLRALSKEPGVLDALFAELGDGHGDARLAAHIGNLKAAFADTAD
;
A
#
# COMPACT_ATOMS: atom_id res chain seq x y z
N ARG A 1 -1.33 -15.67 -25.66
CA ARG A 1 -0.93 -14.33 -26.19
C ARG A 1 -0.40 -13.45 -25.05
N LEU A 2 0.29 -12.35 -25.33
CA LEU A 2 0.67 -11.35 -24.31
C LEU A 2 -0.45 -10.32 -24.11
N LYS A 3 -0.56 -9.79 -22.89
CA LYS A 3 -1.54 -8.75 -22.54
C LYS A 3 -1.04 -7.38 -23.02
N ASP A 4 -1.93 -6.61 -23.64
CA ASP A 4 -1.78 -5.17 -23.80
C ASP A 4 -2.32 -4.49 -22.52
N LYS A 5 -1.42 -3.98 -21.68
CA LYS A 5 -1.73 -3.51 -20.32
C LYS A 5 -1.80 -1.98 -20.28
N LEU A 6 -2.30 -1.41 -19.19
CA LEU A 6 -2.21 0.05 -18.95
C LEU A 6 -0.78 0.50 -18.58
N GLY A 7 -0.17 -0.23 -17.64
CA GLY A 7 1.20 -0.05 -17.17
C GLY A 7 1.86 -1.40 -16.95
N ASN A 8 2.93 -1.44 -16.15
CA ASN A 8 3.71 -2.66 -15.91
C ASN A 8 4.21 -3.30 -17.22
N TRP A 9 4.42 -2.49 -18.27
CA TRP A 9 4.69 -2.94 -19.64
C TRP A 9 5.99 -3.72 -19.80
N SER A 10 6.99 -3.42 -18.98
CA SER A 10 8.27 -4.14 -18.97
C SER A 10 8.12 -5.60 -18.56
N ASN A 11 7.05 -5.95 -17.84
CA ASN A 11 6.73 -7.30 -17.42
C ASN A 11 5.74 -7.95 -18.40
N ALA A 12 6.16 -8.98 -19.11
CA ALA A 12 5.30 -9.70 -20.04
C ALA A 12 4.28 -10.58 -19.29
N SER A 13 3.00 -10.21 -19.34
CA SER A 13 1.92 -11.04 -18.80
C SER A 13 1.31 -11.87 -19.92
N SER A 14 1.27 -13.19 -19.77
CA SER A 14 0.80 -14.13 -20.79
C SER A 14 -0.53 -14.79 -20.45
N GLU A 15 -1.23 -15.24 -21.48
CA GLU A 15 -2.28 -16.25 -21.41
C GLU A 15 -1.69 -17.58 -21.87
N ILE A 16 -1.87 -18.63 -21.07
CA ILE A 16 -1.27 -19.94 -21.28
C ILE A 16 -2.33 -21.05 -21.24
N GLU A 17 -2.10 -22.10 -22.03
CA GLU A 17 -2.85 -23.35 -22.02
C GLU A 17 -1.90 -24.49 -21.67
N TYR A 18 -2.28 -25.33 -20.73
CA TYR A 18 -1.51 -26.54 -20.39
C TYR A 18 -2.09 -27.75 -21.14
N ARG A 19 -1.28 -28.39 -21.99
CA ARG A 19 -1.67 -29.59 -22.77
C ARG A 19 -0.75 -30.75 -22.42
N GLY A 20 -1.16 -31.57 -21.45
CA GLY A 20 -0.33 -32.66 -20.93
C GLY A 20 0.95 -32.18 -20.23
N ALA A 21 0.88 -31.00 -19.58
CA ALA A 21 2.03 -30.46 -18.84
C ALA A 21 2.34 -31.37 -17.65
N LEU A 22 3.57 -31.87 -17.59
CA LEU A 22 4.09 -32.58 -16.43
C LEU A 22 4.20 -31.60 -15.26
N ALA A 23 3.63 -31.97 -14.12
CA ALA A 23 3.68 -31.18 -12.89
C ALA A 23 3.93 -32.09 -11.68
N TRP A 24 4.52 -31.51 -10.64
CA TRP A 24 4.69 -32.16 -9.34
C TRP A 24 3.78 -31.48 -8.32
N MET A 25 3.11 -32.29 -7.51
CA MET A 25 2.28 -31.79 -6.43
C MET A 25 3.16 -31.19 -5.33
N VAL A 26 2.79 -29.99 -4.89
CA VAL A 26 3.40 -29.30 -3.75
C VAL A 26 2.34 -29.23 -2.65
N GLY A 27 2.67 -29.75 -1.47
CA GLY A 27 1.71 -29.89 -0.37
C GLY A 27 0.80 -31.11 -0.51
N GLU A 28 -0.32 -31.09 0.22
CA GLU A 28 -1.28 -32.19 0.27
C GLU A 28 -2.40 -32.04 -0.77
N GLU A 29 -2.93 -33.17 -1.24
CA GLU A 29 -4.08 -33.19 -2.14
C GLU A 29 -5.29 -32.46 -1.51
N GLY A 30 -5.92 -31.57 -2.29
CA GLY A 30 -7.04 -30.75 -1.82
C GLY A 30 -6.65 -29.57 -0.91
N ARG A 31 -5.37 -29.37 -0.59
CA ARG A 31 -4.89 -28.31 0.32
C ARG A 31 -4.13 -27.17 -0.38
N GLY A 32 -4.33 -27.00 -1.69
CA GLY A 32 -3.59 -26.00 -2.49
C GLY A 32 -3.72 -24.54 -2.00
N VAL A 33 -4.91 -24.10 -1.56
CA VAL A 33 -5.10 -22.72 -1.04
C VAL A 33 -4.27 -22.48 0.25
N PRO A 34 -4.37 -23.34 1.29
CA PRO A 34 -3.46 -23.29 2.43
C PRO A 34 -1.97 -23.32 2.04
N THR A 35 -1.59 -24.15 1.06
CA THR A 35 -0.18 -24.27 0.64
C THR A 35 0.40 -22.98 0.07
N ILE A 36 -0.41 -22.15 -0.60
CA ILE A 36 0.10 -20.91 -1.23
C ILE A 36 -0.12 -19.65 -0.38
N ILE A 37 -0.79 -19.75 0.78
CA ILE A 37 -1.26 -18.55 1.49
C ILE A 37 -0.10 -17.72 2.06
N GLU A 38 0.98 -18.38 2.48
CA GLU A 38 2.19 -17.72 2.97
C GLU A 38 2.88 -16.94 1.85
N MET A 39 3.04 -17.56 0.67
CA MET A 39 3.56 -16.89 -0.52
C MET A 39 2.70 -15.68 -0.89
N VAL A 40 1.37 -15.85 -0.89
CA VAL A 40 0.41 -14.78 -1.14
C VAL A 40 0.66 -13.61 -0.18
N ALA A 41 0.74 -13.86 1.13
CA ALA A 41 0.99 -12.80 2.12
C ALA A 41 2.30 -12.04 1.84
N MET A 42 3.38 -12.74 1.49
CA MET A 42 4.65 -12.10 1.12
C MET A 42 4.52 -11.23 -0.14
N THR A 43 3.78 -11.67 -1.16
CA THR A 43 3.56 -10.85 -2.36
C THR A 43 2.67 -9.62 -2.09
N ARG A 44 1.81 -9.65 -1.06
CA ARG A 44 1.06 -8.46 -0.62
C ARG A 44 1.97 -7.43 0.03
N PHE A 45 2.92 -7.91 0.82
CA PHE A 45 3.95 -7.06 1.39
C PHE A 45 4.81 -6.41 0.28
N ASP A 46 5.19 -7.16 -0.75
CA ASP A 46 5.89 -6.60 -1.92
C ASP A 46 5.05 -5.52 -2.64
N CYS A 47 3.73 -5.69 -2.72
CA CYS A 47 2.84 -4.65 -3.26
C CYS A 47 2.87 -3.36 -2.43
N MET A 48 2.99 -3.47 -1.09
CA MET A 48 3.18 -2.33 -0.21
C MET A 48 4.50 -1.63 -0.49
N ILE A 49 5.61 -2.39 -0.56
CA ILE A 49 6.94 -1.87 -0.90
C ILE A 49 6.89 -1.12 -2.24
N GLY A 50 6.38 -1.77 -3.28
CA GLY A 50 6.30 -1.20 -4.62
C GLY A 50 5.49 0.11 -4.63
N SER A 51 4.33 0.13 -4.00
CA SER A 51 3.46 1.32 -3.98
C SER A 51 4.07 2.47 -3.16
N SER A 52 4.66 2.18 -1.99
CA SER A 52 5.38 3.16 -1.18
C SER A 52 6.56 3.77 -1.94
N ALA A 53 7.31 2.96 -2.69
CA ALA A 53 8.41 3.43 -3.53
C ALA A 53 7.93 4.31 -4.69
N LEU A 54 6.83 3.94 -5.36
CA LEU A 54 6.23 4.75 -6.42
C LEU A 54 5.78 6.13 -5.89
N MET A 55 5.12 6.17 -4.73
CA MET A 55 4.70 7.41 -4.06
C MET A 55 5.90 8.30 -3.72
N ARG A 56 6.95 7.71 -3.13
CA ARG A 56 8.18 8.44 -2.79
C ARG A 56 8.88 9.03 -4.01
N GLN A 57 8.94 8.27 -5.10
CA GLN A 57 9.54 8.74 -6.35
C GLN A 57 8.75 9.91 -6.94
N ALA A 58 7.41 9.82 -6.95
CA ALA A 58 6.56 10.89 -7.46
C ALA A 58 6.71 12.19 -6.64
N LEU A 59 6.67 12.09 -5.31
CA LEU A 59 6.91 13.22 -4.41
C LEU A 59 8.27 13.87 -4.66
N THR A 60 9.32 13.06 -4.84
CA THR A 60 10.68 13.56 -5.04
C THR A 60 10.77 14.41 -6.31
N GLN A 61 10.12 13.97 -7.40
CA GLN A 61 10.06 14.75 -8.65
C GLN A 61 9.27 16.05 -8.47
N ALA A 62 8.09 15.97 -7.84
CA ALA A 62 7.24 17.13 -7.59
C ALA A 62 7.91 18.17 -6.69
N ALA A 63 8.47 17.74 -5.55
CA ALA A 63 9.16 18.61 -4.60
C ALA A 63 10.39 19.27 -5.24
N HIS A 64 11.18 18.50 -6.00
CA HIS A 64 12.31 19.05 -6.74
C HIS A 64 11.83 20.09 -7.76
N HIS A 65 10.83 19.78 -8.59
CA HIS A 65 10.29 20.73 -9.56
C HIS A 65 9.85 22.03 -8.89
N CYS A 66 9.09 21.94 -7.79
CA CYS A 66 8.57 23.08 -7.07
C CYS A 66 9.67 23.94 -6.40
N ALA A 67 10.81 23.34 -6.04
CA ALA A 67 11.94 24.06 -5.46
C ALA A 67 12.62 25.02 -6.47
N TYR A 68 12.51 24.76 -7.78
CA TYR A 68 13.19 25.56 -8.82
C TYR A 68 12.24 26.30 -9.76
N ARG A 69 11.05 25.78 -10.01
CA ARG A 69 10.07 26.40 -10.92
C ARG A 69 9.53 27.68 -10.30
N LYS A 70 9.60 28.79 -11.05
CA LYS A 70 9.03 30.08 -10.65
C LYS A 70 7.68 30.35 -11.29
N VAL A 71 6.74 30.84 -10.48
CA VAL A 71 5.43 31.39 -10.91
C VAL A 71 5.15 32.61 -10.06
N GLY A 72 4.77 33.73 -10.69
CA GLY A 72 4.54 34.99 -9.97
C GLY A 72 5.80 35.55 -9.29
N GLY A 73 6.98 35.32 -9.87
CA GLY A 73 8.26 35.87 -9.39
C GLY A 73 8.93 35.12 -8.24
N ARG A 74 8.26 34.13 -7.63
CA ARG A 74 8.80 33.26 -6.56
C ARG A 74 8.81 31.80 -6.99
N VAL A 75 9.62 30.98 -6.35
CA VAL A 75 9.58 29.53 -6.59
C VAL A 75 8.28 28.95 -6.04
N LEU A 76 7.77 27.88 -6.65
CA LEU A 76 6.51 27.25 -6.25
C LEU A 76 6.56 26.77 -4.80
N ALA A 77 7.71 26.28 -4.32
CA ALA A 77 7.89 25.86 -2.93
C ALA A 77 7.76 27.00 -1.88
N GLU A 78 7.78 28.26 -2.30
CA GLU A 78 7.52 29.43 -1.43
C GLU A 78 6.05 29.87 -1.46
N GLN A 79 5.23 29.29 -2.34
CA GLN A 79 3.81 29.63 -2.42
C GLN A 79 3.05 28.85 -1.34
N PRO A 80 2.33 29.50 -0.40
CA PRO A 80 1.70 28.81 0.72
C PRO A 80 0.74 27.69 0.31
N LEU A 81 0.01 27.88 -0.80
CA LEU A 81 -0.89 26.84 -1.32
C LEU A 81 -0.14 25.59 -1.80
N MET A 82 1.00 25.77 -2.47
CA MET A 82 1.82 24.65 -2.92
C MET A 82 2.52 23.95 -1.74
N GLN A 83 2.90 24.70 -0.70
CA GLN A 83 3.45 24.13 0.52
C GLN A 83 2.46 23.17 1.19
N ASN A 84 1.17 23.52 1.24
CA ASN A 84 0.13 22.63 1.76
C ASN A 84 0.02 21.34 0.94
N VAL A 85 -0.04 21.45 -0.39
CA VAL A 85 -0.09 20.27 -1.28
C VAL A 85 1.12 19.36 -1.08
N LEU A 86 2.33 19.93 -1.14
CA LEU A 86 3.56 19.15 -0.96
C LEU A 86 3.67 18.54 0.44
N ALA A 87 3.18 19.23 1.47
CA ALA A 87 3.14 18.71 2.83
C ALA A 87 2.19 17.51 2.95
N ASP A 88 0.99 17.58 2.38
CA ASP A 88 0.04 16.47 2.39
C ASP A 88 0.59 15.25 1.63
N LEU A 89 1.19 15.47 0.45
CA LEU A 89 1.85 14.41 -0.32
C LEU A 89 3.03 13.79 0.44
N ALA A 90 3.79 14.61 1.18
CA ALA A 90 4.90 14.15 2.00
C ALA A 90 4.44 13.31 3.19
N LEU A 91 3.41 13.77 3.91
CA LEU A 91 2.80 13.01 5.02
C LEU A 91 2.31 11.64 4.54
N GLU A 92 1.66 11.59 3.38
CA GLU A 92 1.15 10.35 2.83
C GLU A 92 2.27 9.39 2.40
N SER A 93 3.34 9.91 1.78
CA SER A 93 4.52 9.11 1.41
C SER A 93 5.27 8.58 2.63
N GLU A 94 5.44 9.40 3.69
CA GLU A 94 6.13 8.99 4.91
C GLU A 94 5.31 7.96 5.70
N ALA A 95 3.98 8.14 5.78
CA ALA A 95 3.11 7.16 6.42
C ALA A 95 3.13 5.79 5.71
N ALA A 96 3.11 5.79 4.37
CA ALA A 96 3.23 4.57 3.57
C ALA A 96 4.57 3.86 3.80
N LEU A 97 5.67 4.62 3.80
CA LEU A 97 7.01 4.10 4.09
C LEU A 97 7.11 3.52 5.50
N ALA A 98 6.66 4.27 6.51
CA ALA A 98 6.71 3.86 7.91
C ALA A 98 5.94 2.56 8.14
N LEU A 99 4.70 2.45 7.63
CA LEU A 99 3.90 1.23 7.75
C LEU A 99 4.53 0.05 7.01
N THR A 100 5.11 0.28 5.84
CA THR A 100 5.81 -0.76 5.08
C THR A 100 7.02 -1.27 5.85
N LEU A 101 7.86 -0.39 6.39
CA LEU A 101 9.03 -0.79 7.18
C LEU A 101 8.63 -1.48 8.49
N ARG A 102 7.56 -1.02 9.15
CA ARG A 102 7.01 -1.67 10.35
C ARG A 102 6.52 -3.08 10.06
N MET A 103 5.91 -3.31 8.90
CA MET A 103 5.54 -4.64 8.43
C MET A 103 6.76 -5.51 8.14
N GLY A 104 7.81 -4.96 7.53
CA GLY A 104 9.08 -5.67 7.35
C GLY A 104 9.66 -6.14 8.69
N HIS A 105 9.65 -5.26 9.69
CA HIS A 105 10.08 -5.61 11.05
C HIS A 105 9.27 -6.75 11.67
N ALA A 106 7.94 -6.74 11.49
CA ALA A 106 7.08 -7.81 12.00
C ALA A 106 7.39 -9.16 11.32
N LEU A 107 7.60 -9.14 10.00
CA LEU A 107 7.93 -10.34 9.22
C LEU A 107 9.30 -10.91 9.61
N ASP A 108 10.31 -10.07 9.87
CA ASP A 108 11.62 -10.50 10.37
C ASP A 108 11.54 -11.14 11.77
N ARG A 109 10.45 -10.90 12.50
CA ARG A 109 10.22 -11.36 13.86
C ARG A 109 9.02 -12.29 13.99
N ALA A 110 8.69 -13.05 12.93
CA ALA A 110 7.54 -13.97 12.93
C ALA A 110 7.56 -15.08 14.01
N HIS A 111 8.64 -15.21 14.78
CA HIS A 111 8.73 -16.09 15.96
C HIS A 111 8.16 -15.45 17.24
N ASP A 112 7.91 -14.15 17.24
CA ASP A 112 7.27 -13.39 18.31
C ASP A 112 5.76 -13.36 18.05
N GLU A 113 4.97 -13.92 18.97
CA GLU A 113 3.52 -14.08 18.82
C GLU A 113 2.80 -12.74 18.57
N GLN A 114 3.29 -11.65 19.17
CA GLN A 114 2.72 -10.31 18.96
C GLN A 114 2.96 -9.85 17.51
N GLU A 115 4.17 -10.06 17.00
CA GLU A 115 4.55 -9.66 15.64
C GLU A 115 3.87 -10.53 14.58
N GLU A 116 3.74 -11.83 14.82
CA GLU A 116 3.01 -12.75 13.93
C GLU A 116 1.54 -12.32 13.79
N LYS A 117 0.85 -12.08 14.91
CA LYS A 117 -0.55 -11.65 14.91
C LYS A 117 -0.75 -10.27 14.29
N PHE A 118 0.18 -9.35 14.56
CA PHE A 118 0.19 -8.04 13.92
C PHE A 118 0.33 -8.18 12.41
N ALA A 119 1.33 -8.93 11.93
CA ALA A 119 1.59 -9.11 10.51
C ALA A 119 0.41 -9.78 9.78
N ARG A 120 -0.22 -10.75 10.43
CA ARG A 120 -1.38 -11.48 9.90
C ARG A 120 -2.54 -10.56 9.53
N LEU A 121 -2.84 -9.56 10.36
CA LEU A 121 -3.92 -8.59 10.12
C LEU A 121 -3.45 -7.44 9.22
N VAL A 122 -2.30 -6.86 9.56
CA VAL A 122 -1.86 -5.57 9.01
C VAL A 122 -1.32 -5.71 7.58
N THR A 123 -0.90 -6.89 7.14
CA THR A 123 -0.56 -7.11 5.71
C THR A 123 -1.73 -6.75 4.79
N ALA A 124 -2.94 -7.18 5.11
CA ALA A 124 -4.13 -6.90 4.30
C ALA A 124 -4.56 -5.42 4.40
N VAL A 125 -4.51 -4.85 5.61
CA VAL A 125 -4.81 -3.43 5.85
C VAL A 125 -3.82 -2.51 5.11
N GLY A 126 -2.53 -2.79 5.24
CA GLY A 126 -1.44 -2.04 4.63
C GLY A 126 -1.49 -2.11 3.11
N LYS A 127 -1.66 -3.30 2.53
CA LYS A 127 -1.86 -3.44 1.08
C LYS A 127 -3.08 -2.66 0.60
N TYR A 128 -4.22 -2.81 1.28
CA TYR A 128 -5.45 -2.10 0.94
C TYR A 128 -5.21 -0.59 0.89
N TRP A 129 -4.67 -0.03 1.97
CA TRP A 129 -4.51 1.41 2.12
C TRP A 129 -3.48 1.95 1.13
N ILE A 130 -2.23 1.49 1.21
CA ILE A 130 -1.11 2.06 0.46
C ILE A 130 -1.34 1.91 -1.05
N CYS A 131 -1.72 0.72 -1.52
CA CYS A 131 -1.85 0.46 -2.95
C CYS A 131 -3.03 1.21 -3.57
N LYS A 132 -4.14 1.40 -2.84
CA LYS A 132 -5.30 2.16 -3.35
C LYS A 132 -5.06 3.67 -3.35
N ARG A 133 -4.23 4.16 -2.43
CA ARG A 133 -3.89 5.58 -2.30
C ARG A 133 -2.89 6.05 -3.35
N ALA A 134 -1.93 5.19 -3.72
CA ALA A 134 -0.84 5.53 -4.63
C ALA A 134 -1.29 6.21 -5.95
N PRO A 135 -2.31 5.74 -6.70
CA PRO A 135 -2.69 6.37 -7.98
C PRO A 135 -3.11 7.83 -7.83
N ALA A 136 -3.92 8.15 -6.81
CA ALA A 136 -4.41 9.52 -6.59
C ALA A 136 -3.27 10.45 -6.14
N MET A 137 -2.43 9.99 -5.22
CA MET A 137 -1.27 10.74 -4.73
C MET A 137 -0.27 11.04 -5.86
N ILE A 138 0.00 10.06 -6.73
CA ILE A 138 0.90 10.23 -7.88
C ILE A 138 0.30 11.18 -8.92
N ASN A 139 -1.02 11.18 -9.11
CA ASN A 139 -1.68 12.13 -10.00
C ASN A 139 -1.53 13.57 -9.51
N GLU A 140 -1.71 13.83 -8.21
CA GLU A 140 -1.51 15.15 -7.61
C GLU A 140 -0.04 15.61 -7.74
N ALA A 141 0.91 14.70 -7.53
CA ALA A 141 2.33 14.96 -7.76
C ALA A 141 2.62 15.30 -9.24
N SER A 142 1.89 14.68 -10.17
CA SER A 142 1.94 15.01 -11.61
C SER A 142 1.42 16.42 -11.89
N GLU A 143 0.33 16.80 -11.25
CA GLU A 143 -0.24 18.15 -11.40
C GLU A 143 0.71 19.24 -10.89
N CYS A 144 1.49 18.97 -9.84
CA CYS A 144 2.53 19.87 -9.34
C CYS A 144 3.62 20.20 -10.38
N MET A 145 3.86 19.32 -11.36
CA MET A 145 4.78 19.53 -12.48
C MET A 145 4.12 20.23 -13.68
N GLY A 146 2.81 20.49 -13.62
CA GLY A 146 2.01 21.03 -14.72
C GLY A 146 2.05 20.13 -15.96
N GLY A 147 2.08 20.74 -17.14
CA GLY A 147 2.09 19.99 -18.41
C GLY A 147 3.25 19.00 -18.54
N ALA A 148 4.40 19.26 -17.90
CA ALA A 148 5.52 18.33 -17.90
C ALA A 148 5.20 17.02 -17.15
N GLY A 149 4.31 17.05 -16.15
CA GLY A 149 3.88 15.83 -15.46
C GLY A 149 3.06 14.89 -16.34
N TYR A 150 2.47 15.40 -17.44
CA TYR A 150 1.61 14.62 -18.33
C TYR A 150 2.32 14.06 -19.57
N VAL A 151 3.61 14.39 -19.78
CA VAL A 151 4.36 13.93 -20.96
C VAL A 151 5.25 12.73 -20.62
N GLU A 152 5.21 11.70 -21.47
CA GLU A 152 5.85 10.38 -21.26
C GLU A 152 7.39 10.43 -21.25
N GLU A 153 7.99 11.54 -21.69
CA GLU A 153 9.43 11.80 -21.52
C GLU A 153 9.82 12.00 -20.05
N THR A 154 8.86 12.34 -19.19
CA THR A 154 9.06 12.36 -17.74
C THR A 154 8.64 11.04 -17.11
N ILE A 155 9.06 10.83 -15.86
CA ILE A 155 8.78 9.58 -15.16
C ILE A 155 7.32 9.48 -14.66
N LEU A 156 6.61 10.59 -14.47
CA LEU A 156 5.33 10.59 -13.75
C LEU A 156 4.19 9.85 -14.45
N PRO A 157 3.97 9.97 -15.78
CA PRO A 157 2.95 9.18 -16.46
C PRO A 157 3.16 7.68 -16.29
N ARG A 158 4.43 7.23 -16.34
CA ARG A 158 4.77 5.84 -16.08
C ARG A 158 4.45 5.43 -14.64
N LEU A 159 4.80 6.25 -13.64
CA LEU A 159 4.46 5.94 -12.24
C LEU A 159 2.94 5.86 -12.03
N TYR A 160 2.19 6.78 -12.65
CA TYR A 160 0.73 6.80 -12.59
C TYR A 160 0.11 5.56 -13.23
N ARG A 161 0.59 5.15 -14.41
CA ARG A 161 0.14 3.91 -15.08
C ARG A 161 0.54 2.65 -14.33
N GLU A 162 1.65 2.67 -13.60
CA GLU A 162 2.12 1.54 -12.78
C GLU A 162 1.25 1.36 -11.52
N ALA A 163 0.95 2.44 -10.79
CA ALA A 163 0.39 2.38 -9.44
C ALA A 163 -0.87 1.48 -9.27
N PRO A 164 -1.87 1.49 -10.19
CA PRO A 164 -3.06 0.67 -10.04
C PRO A 164 -2.76 -0.83 -10.00
N VAL A 165 -1.67 -1.30 -10.62
CA VAL A 165 -1.38 -2.73 -10.71
C VAL A 165 -1.24 -3.37 -9.34
N ASN A 166 -0.59 -2.70 -8.37
CA ASN A 166 -0.38 -3.23 -7.02
C ASN A 166 -1.68 -3.30 -6.21
N SER A 167 -2.68 -2.50 -6.57
CA SER A 167 -4.01 -2.54 -5.94
C SER A 167 -4.93 -3.61 -6.52
N ILE A 168 -4.64 -4.09 -7.74
CA ILE A 168 -5.45 -5.07 -8.48
C ILE A 168 -4.83 -6.46 -8.38
N TRP A 169 -3.50 -6.54 -8.55
CA TRP A 169 -2.70 -7.75 -8.46
C TRP A 169 -2.82 -8.37 -7.06
N GLU A 170 -3.04 -9.69 -7.04
CA GLU A 170 -3.12 -10.52 -5.84
C GLU A 170 -4.08 -9.95 -4.78
N GLY A 171 -5.38 -10.01 -5.08
CA GLY A 171 -6.44 -9.57 -4.17
C GLY A 171 -6.67 -8.06 -4.21
N SER A 172 -7.73 -7.67 -4.90
CA SER A 172 -8.19 -6.28 -4.95
C SER A 172 -8.67 -5.77 -3.59
N GLY A 173 -8.92 -4.47 -3.46
CA GLY A 173 -9.27 -3.84 -2.18
C GLY A 173 -10.37 -4.57 -1.40
N ASN A 174 -11.47 -4.95 -2.04
CA ASN A 174 -12.56 -5.66 -1.36
C ASN A 174 -12.12 -7.05 -0.88
N VAL A 175 -11.25 -7.75 -1.62
CA VAL A 175 -10.67 -9.03 -1.19
C VAL A 175 -9.79 -8.85 0.04
N GLN A 176 -9.01 -7.76 0.11
CA GLN A 176 -8.23 -7.43 1.32
C GLN A 176 -9.15 -7.16 2.52
N CYS A 177 -10.23 -6.39 2.34
CA CYS A 177 -11.21 -6.15 3.40
C CYS A 177 -11.87 -7.44 3.89
N LEU A 178 -12.27 -8.33 2.97
CA LEU A 178 -12.84 -9.63 3.34
C LEU A 178 -11.82 -10.51 4.09
N ASP A 179 -10.53 -10.42 3.75
CA ASP A 179 -9.49 -11.15 4.48
C ASP A 179 -9.26 -10.59 5.89
N VAL A 180 -9.33 -9.26 6.06
CA VAL A 180 -9.33 -8.62 7.39
C VAL A 180 -10.50 -9.14 8.23
N LEU A 181 -11.72 -9.11 7.69
CA LEU A 181 -12.91 -9.62 8.40
C LEU A 181 -12.76 -11.11 8.76
N ARG A 182 -12.19 -11.90 7.85
CA ARG A 182 -11.92 -13.33 8.09
C ARG A 182 -10.89 -13.53 9.21
N ALA A 183 -9.82 -12.74 9.24
CA ALA A 183 -8.81 -12.81 10.30
C ALA A 183 -9.44 -12.47 11.65
N LEU A 184 -10.18 -11.36 11.73
CA LEU A 184 -10.88 -10.93 12.94
C LEU A 184 -11.87 -12.00 13.45
N SER A 185 -12.55 -12.71 12.55
CA SER A 185 -13.52 -13.75 12.91
C SER A 185 -12.89 -15.08 13.35
N LYS A 186 -11.72 -15.45 12.82
CA LYS A 186 -11.18 -16.81 12.97
C LYS A 186 -9.92 -16.90 13.81
N GLU A 187 -9.21 -15.80 14.02
CA GLU A 187 -7.87 -15.79 14.59
C GLU A 187 -7.85 -14.92 15.85
N PRO A 188 -8.01 -15.52 17.03
CA PRO A 188 -8.07 -14.78 18.29
C PRO A 188 -6.80 -13.95 18.55
N GLY A 189 -6.98 -12.73 19.06
CA GLY A 189 -5.89 -11.85 19.48
C GLY A 189 -5.24 -11.01 18.37
N VAL A 190 -5.63 -11.17 17.09
CA VAL A 190 -5.09 -10.31 16.01
C VAL A 190 -5.50 -8.84 16.15
N LEU A 191 -6.71 -8.58 16.65
CA LEU A 191 -7.19 -7.23 16.95
C LEU A 191 -6.47 -6.63 18.17
N ASP A 192 -6.23 -7.45 19.19
CA ASP A 192 -5.49 -7.04 20.39
C ASP A 192 -4.05 -6.65 20.04
N ALA A 193 -3.40 -7.43 19.16
CA ALA A 193 -2.07 -7.13 18.68
C ALA A 193 -1.99 -5.75 17.98
N LEU A 194 -2.99 -5.43 17.15
CA LEU A 194 -3.10 -4.10 16.53
C LEU A 194 -3.28 -3.00 17.59
N PHE A 195 -4.16 -3.18 18.57
CA PHE A 195 -4.39 -2.16 19.60
C PHE A 195 -3.22 -2.01 20.58
N ALA A 196 -2.43 -3.05 20.80
CA ALA A 196 -1.18 -2.98 21.54
C ALA A 196 -0.16 -2.10 20.80
N GLU A 197 -0.04 -2.24 19.48
CA GLU A 197 0.83 -1.39 18.64
C GLU A 197 0.37 0.08 18.67
N LEU A 198 -0.94 0.32 18.52
CA LEU A 198 -1.50 1.66 18.53
C LEU A 198 -1.37 2.34 19.90
N GLY A 199 -1.30 1.56 20.98
CA GLY A 199 -1.10 2.05 22.34
C GLY A 199 -2.20 2.98 22.82
N ASP A 200 -1.80 4.05 23.50
CA ASP A 200 -2.67 5.11 24.03
C ASP A 200 -2.66 6.38 23.16
N GLY A 201 -2.08 6.31 21.95
CA GLY A 201 -1.92 7.46 21.07
C GLY A 201 -0.55 8.13 21.13
N HIS A 202 0.44 7.53 21.81
CA HIS A 202 1.85 7.94 21.74
C HIS A 202 2.08 9.42 22.09
N GLY A 203 1.29 9.96 23.02
CA GLY A 203 1.34 11.35 23.46
C GLY A 203 0.50 12.33 22.62
N ASP A 204 -0.17 11.89 21.55
CA ASP A 204 -1.10 12.72 20.76
C ASP A 204 -2.56 12.50 21.19
N ALA A 205 -3.20 13.56 21.69
CA ALA A 205 -4.58 13.49 22.20
C ALA A 205 -5.63 13.20 21.12
N ARG A 206 -5.39 13.61 19.86
CA ARG A 206 -6.32 13.35 18.74
C ARG A 206 -6.23 11.89 18.33
N LEU A 207 -5.01 11.35 18.26
CA LEU A 207 -4.79 9.94 17.98
C LEU A 207 -5.37 9.06 19.10
N ALA A 208 -5.15 9.43 20.37
CA ALA A 208 -5.74 8.75 21.52
C ALA A 208 -7.28 8.67 21.43
N ALA A 209 -7.92 9.81 21.13
CA ALA A 209 -9.37 9.86 20.94
C ALA A 209 -9.83 9.01 19.75
N HIS A 210 -9.11 9.04 18.63
CA HIS A 210 -9.42 8.22 17.47
C HIS A 210 -9.32 6.71 17.76
N ILE A 211 -8.26 6.27 18.46
CA ILE A 211 -8.10 4.88 18.90
C ILE A 211 -9.23 4.47 19.84
N GLY A 212 -9.63 5.35 20.77
CA GLY A 212 -10.77 5.11 21.67
C GLY A 212 -12.07 4.89 20.92
N ASN A 213 -12.37 5.75 19.94
CA ASN A 213 -13.55 5.59 19.08
C ASN A 213 -13.49 4.31 18.24
N LEU A 214 -12.31 3.95 17.74
CA LEU A 214 -12.12 2.72 16.97
C LEU A 214 -12.35 1.47 17.84
N LYS A 215 -11.85 1.46 19.07
CA LYS A 215 -12.13 0.38 20.05
C LYS A 215 -13.62 0.24 20.33
N ALA A 216 -14.32 1.37 20.51
CA ALA A 216 -15.77 1.37 20.71
C ALA A 216 -16.51 0.80 19.49
N ALA A 217 -16.11 1.18 18.27
CA ALA A 217 -16.73 0.68 17.05
C ALA A 217 -16.56 -0.84 16.86
N PHE A 218 -15.41 -1.42 17.23
CA PHE A 218 -15.23 -2.88 17.18
C PHE A 218 -15.97 -3.64 18.28
N ALA A 219 -16.34 -2.97 19.38
CA ALA A 219 -17.14 -3.54 20.46
C ALA A 219 -18.65 -3.47 20.16
N ASP A 220 -19.07 -2.60 19.25
CA ASP A 220 -20.44 -2.50 18.83
C ASP A 220 -20.83 -3.69 17.94
N THR A 221 -21.84 -4.44 18.38
CA THR A 221 -22.37 -5.63 17.68
C THR A 221 -23.80 -5.41 17.21
N ALA A 222 -24.27 -4.16 17.23
CA ALA A 222 -25.65 -3.81 16.92
C ALA A 222 -25.96 -3.66 15.41
N ASP A 223 -24.96 -3.80 14.54
CA ASP A 223 -25.11 -3.79 13.06
C ASP A 223 -25.33 -5.18 12.45
#